data_AF-E3ITZ6-F1
#
_entry.id   AF-E3ITZ6-F1
#
_cell.length_a   1.000
_cell.length_b   1.000
_cell.length_c   1.000
_cell.angle_alpha   90.00
_cell.angle_beta   90.00
_cell.angle_gamma   90.00
#
_symmetry.space_group_name_H-M   'P 1'
#
loop_
_entity.id
_entity.type
_entity.pdbx_description
1 polymer ?
#
loop_
_entity_poly.entity_id
_entity_poly.type
_entity_poly.pdbx_seq_one_letter_code
_entity_poly.pdbx_strand_id
1 'polypeptide(L)'
;MTPTATDAAVRAAFYDAFTAGVPSAQWANAAEDGPALIGLRGQINARFPGLARTEAVAVDGMSTLGGGDVEVGMTLTFTDPSVPVPGGLTTQFSAGMPGTAIRTTAGWQLSRVTYSSGRLPDVSALAVAG
;
A
#
# COMPACT_ATOMS: atom_id res chain seq x y z
N MET A 1 5.73 10.99 22.83
CA MET A 1 5.52 12.06 21.84
C MET A 1 4.27 11.69 21.06
N THR A 2 3.19 12.48 21.18
CA THR A 2 1.93 12.18 20.50
C THR A 2 2.08 12.49 19.01
N PRO A 3 1.66 11.61 18.09
CA PRO A 3 1.70 11.92 16.66
C PRO A 3 0.91 13.20 16.38
N THR A 4 1.39 14.03 15.45
CA THR A 4 0.64 15.22 15.04
C THR A 4 -0.68 14.81 14.37
N ALA A 5 -1.65 15.72 14.29
CA ALA A 5 -2.89 15.45 13.55
C ALA A 5 -2.62 15.09 12.08
N THR A 6 -1.56 15.67 11.49
CA THR A 6 -1.05 15.31 10.17
C THR A 6 -0.53 13.87 10.13
N ASP A 7 0.33 13.48 11.07
CA ASP A 7 0.87 12.12 11.16
C ASP A 7 -0.24 11.06 11.27
N ALA A 8 -1.25 11.34 12.10
CA ALA A 8 -2.38 10.44 12.28
C ALA A 8 -3.20 10.29 10.99
N ALA A 9 -3.46 11.40 10.28
CA ALA A 9 -4.21 11.37 9.04
C ALA A 9 -3.45 10.70 7.89
N VAL A 10 -2.14 10.95 7.77
CA VAL A 10 -1.27 10.26 6.80
C VAL A 10 -1.26 8.75 7.09
N ARG A 11 -1.02 8.35 8.33
CA ARG A 11 -1.05 6.93 8.72
C ARG A 11 -2.40 6.29 8.38
N ALA A 12 -3.51 6.96 8.67
CA ALA A 12 -4.85 6.45 8.33
C ALA A 12 -5.01 6.22 6.83
N ALA A 13 -4.54 7.13 5.97
CA ALA A 13 -4.59 6.95 4.52
C ALA A 13 -3.80 5.70 4.06
N PHE A 14 -2.61 5.45 4.61
CA PHE A 14 -1.85 4.24 4.29
C PHE A 14 -2.53 2.97 4.80
N TYR A 15 -3.08 2.98 6.02
CA TYR A 15 -3.84 1.85 6.55
C TYR A 15 -5.06 1.53 5.68
N ASP A 16 -5.83 2.55 5.30
CA ASP A 16 -7.00 2.37 4.45
C ASP A 16 -6.62 1.87 3.04
N ALA A 17 -5.43 2.23 2.55
CA ALA A 17 -4.93 1.80 1.24
C ALA A 17 -4.41 0.34 1.23
N PHE A 18 -3.76 -0.10 2.31
CA PHE A 18 -2.97 -1.34 2.37
C PHE A 18 -3.35 -2.29 3.53
N THR A 19 -4.60 -2.23 3.99
CA THR A 19 -5.13 -3.21 4.95
C THR A 19 -6.22 -4.04 4.28
N ALA A 20 -6.15 -5.36 4.49
CA ALA A 20 -7.15 -6.29 4.03
C ALA A 20 -8.54 -5.94 4.61
N GLY A 21 -9.58 -6.18 3.81
CA GLY A 21 -10.97 -5.96 4.23
C GLY A 21 -11.44 -4.50 4.22
N VAL A 22 -10.59 -3.51 3.91
CA VAL A 22 -11.03 -2.12 3.80
C VAL A 22 -12.07 -1.96 2.67
N PRO A 23 -13.28 -1.43 2.96
CA PRO A 23 -14.34 -1.23 1.96
C PRO A 23 -13.86 -0.38 0.78
N SER A 24 -14.37 -0.65 -0.43
CA SER A 24 -13.95 0.04 -1.65
C SER A 24 -14.11 1.56 -1.58
N ALA A 25 -15.15 2.06 -0.92
CA ALA A 25 -15.37 3.50 -0.77
C ALA A 25 -14.32 4.15 0.15
N GLN A 26 -13.99 3.50 1.27
CA GLN A 26 -12.95 3.96 2.19
C GLN A 26 -11.58 3.93 1.50
N TRP A 27 -11.27 2.83 0.83
CA TRP A 27 -10.05 2.70 0.04
C TRP A 27 -9.95 3.78 -1.06
N ALA A 28 -11.04 4.06 -1.78
CA ALA A 28 -11.04 5.07 -2.84
C ALA A 28 -10.83 6.50 -2.33
N ASN A 29 -11.19 6.77 -1.08
CA ASN A 29 -10.89 8.06 -0.43
C ASN A 29 -9.44 8.13 0.07
N ALA A 30 -8.80 6.99 0.32
CA ALA A 30 -7.43 6.93 0.82
C ALA A 30 -6.36 7.06 -0.28
N ALA A 31 -6.73 6.88 -1.55
CA ALA A 31 -5.83 7.00 -2.69
C ALA A 31 -6.19 8.20 -3.58
N GLU A 32 -5.17 8.90 -4.05
CA GLU A 32 -5.27 9.88 -5.14
C GLU A 32 -5.84 9.16 -6.39
N ASP A 33 -6.82 9.79 -7.04
CA ASP A 33 -7.60 9.18 -8.13
C ASP A 33 -8.21 7.81 -7.77
N GLY A 34 -8.48 7.53 -6.49
CA GLY A 34 -8.95 6.24 -6.01
C GLY A 34 -10.10 5.64 -6.81
N PRO A 35 -11.18 6.38 -7.16
CA PRO A 35 -12.25 5.87 -8.01
C PRO A 35 -11.78 5.30 -9.36
N ALA A 36 -10.77 5.92 -10.00
CA ALA A 36 -10.20 5.43 -11.25
C ALA A 36 -9.34 4.17 -11.04
N LEU A 37 -8.82 3.96 -9.83
CA LEU A 37 -7.95 2.85 -9.48
C LEU A 37 -8.71 1.63 -8.92
N ILE A 38 -10.02 1.74 -8.63
CA ILE A 38 -10.84 0.62 -8.11
C ILE A 38 -10.76 -0.62 -9.02
N GLY A 39 -10.79 -0.42 -10.35
CA GLY A 39 -10.70 -1.51 -11.31
C GLY A 39 -9.36 -2.27 -11.20
N LEU A 40 -8.25 -1.54 -11.11
CA LEU A 40 -6.93 -2.12 -10.88
C LEU A 40 -6.87 -2.84 -9.53
N ARG A 41 -7.49 -2.27 -8.49
CA ARG A 41 -7.56 -2.92 -7.17
C ARG A 41 -8.25 -4.28 -7.24
N GLY A 42 -9.39 -4.32 -7.92
CA GLY A 42 -10.16 -5.56 -8.12
C GLY A 42 -9.36 -6.63 -8.88
N GLN A 43 -8.65 -6.24 -9.94
CA GLN A 43 -7.81 -7.18 -10.70
C GLN A 43 -6.69 -7.79 -9.87
N ILE A 44 -6.01 -6.98 -9.06
CA ILE A 44 -4.93 -7.45 -8.16
C ILE A 44 -5.50 -8.39 -7.10
N ASN A 45 -6.62 -8.03 -6.48
CA ASN A 45 -7.26 -8.87 -5.45
C ASN A 45 -7.79 -10.20 -6.01
N ALA A 46 -8.24 -10.21 -7.28
CA ALA A 46 -8.66 -11.43 -7.95
C ALA A 46 -7.47 -12.33 -8.32
N ARG A 47 -6.33 -11.74 -8.69
CA ARG A 47 -5.10 -12.46 -9.02
C ARG A 47 -4.39 -13.01 -7.77
N PHE A 48 -4.40 -12.24 -6.69
CA PHE A 48 -3.71 -12.54 -5.43
C PHE A 48 -4.72 -12.53 -4.27
N PRO A 49 -5.54 -13.59 -4.13
CA PRO A 49 -6.60 -13.64 -3.14
C PRO A 49 -6.08 -13.78 -1.70
N GLY A 50 -4.88 -14.31 -1.50
CA GLY A 50 -4.25 -14.34 -0.18
C GLY A 50 -3.80 -12.95 0.25
N LEU A 51 -3.21 -12.17 -0.66
CA LEU A 51 -2.90 -10.75 -0.44
C LEU A 51 -4.16 -9.99 -0.02
N ALA A 52 -5.23 -10.08 -0.81
CA ALA A 52 -6.48 -9.38 -0.51
C ALA A 52 -7.08 -9.69 0.88
N ARG A 53 -6.72 -10.83 1.49
CA ARG A 53 -7.21 -11.30 2.79
C ARG A 53 -6.26 -11.02 3.95
N THR A 54 -4.98 -10.80 3.68
CA THR A 54 -3.93 -10.80 4.73
C THR A 54 -2.98 -9.61 4.64
N GLU A 55 -3.15 -8.75 3.63
CA GLU A 55 -2.40 -7.50 3.48
C GLU A 55 -2.51 -6.65 4.74
N ALA A 56 -1.36 -6.25 5.26
CA ALA A 56 -1.19 -5.37 6.40
C ALA A 56 -0.02 -4.42 6.13
N VAL A 57 -0.12 -3.22 6.67
CA VAL A 57 0.91 -2.19 6.57
C VAL A 57 1.37 -1.76 7.96
N ALA A 58 2.67 -1.55 8.11
CA ALA A 58 3.25 -0.81 9.22
C ALA A 58 3.89 0.46 8.67
N VAL A 59 3.57 1.61 9.26
CA VAL A 59 4.23 2.88 8.93
C VAL A 59 5.39 3.10 9.89
N ASP A 60 6.61 2.95 9.37
CA ASP A 60 7.87 2.94 10.12
C ASP A 60 8.39 4.37 10.38
N GLY A 61 8.20 5.27 9.42
CA GLY A 61 8.67 6.65 9.51
C GLY A 61 7.95 7.58 8.55
N MET A 62 7.99 8.88 8.85
CA MET A 62 7.43 9.93 7.99
C MET A 62 8.33 11.15 7.98
N SER A 63 8.46 11.79 6.82
CA SER A 63 9.22 13.03 6.64
C SER A 63 8.50 13.93 5.64
N THR A 64 8.41 15.22 5.94
CA THR A 64 7.84 16.22 5.04
C THR A 64 8.80 16.50 3.89
N LEU A 65 8.30 16.46 2.66
CA LEU A 65 9.00 16.85 1.44
C LEU A 65 8.79 18.34 1.14
N GLY A 66 9.66 18.90 0.30
CA GLY A 66 9.44 20.24 -0.25
C GLY A 66 8.10 20.30 -1.00
N GLY A 67 7.28 21.32 -0.72
CA GLY A 67 5.94 21.45 -1.29
C GLY A 67 4.79 20.98 -0.38
N GLY A 68 5.10 20.39 0.78
CA GLY A 68 4.10 20.02 1.79
C GLY A 68 3.58 18.58 1.69
N ASP A 69 4.11 17.79 0.77
CA ASP A 69 3.88 16.34 0.71
C ASP A 69 4.63 15.61 1.83
N VAL A 70 4.26 14.36 2.10
CA VAL A 70 4.88 13.55 3.15
C VAL A 70 5.40 12.26 2.54
N GLU A 71 6.70 12.04 2.64
CA GLU A 71 7.32 10.73 2.39
C GLU A 71 7.08 9.82 3.60
N VAL A 72 6.77 8.56 3.33
CA VAL A 72 6.42 7.54 4.31
C VAL A 72 7.26 6.30 4.05
N GLY A 73 8.05 5.89 5.02
CA GLY A 73 8.64 4.56 5.06
C GLY A 73 7.62 3.58 5.62
N MET A 74 7.33 2.50 4.89
CA MET A 74 6.38 1.50 5.34
C MET A 74 6.87 0.08 5.06
N THR A 75 6.34 -0.86 5.82
CA THR A 75 6.50 -2.30 5.61
C THR A 75 5.16 -2.91 5.27
N LEU A 76 5.04 -3.51 4.09
CA LEU A 76 3.88 -4.31 3.71
C LEU A 76 4.13 -5.76 4.04
N THR A 77 3.13 -6.42 4.64
CA THR A 77 3.15 -7.85 4.91
C THR A 77 1.88 -8.49 4.38
N PHE A 78 2.00 -9.64 3.71
CA PHE A 78 0.85 -10.42 3.28
C PHE A 78 1.21 -11.90 3.15
N THR A 79 0.21 -12.76 3.09
CA THR A 79 0.35 -14.19 2.81
C THR A 79 -0.45 -14.57 1.57
N ASP A 80 0.20 -15.10 0.54
CA ASP A 80 -0.50 -15.54 -0.67
C ASP A 80 0.04 -16.86 -1.24
N PRO A 81 -0.74 -17.96 -1.18
CA PRO A 81 -0.35 -19.25 -1.74
C PRO A 81 -0.21 -19.27 -3.28
N SER A 82 -0.80 -18.28 -3.98
CA SER A 82 -0.71 -18.17 -5.44
C SER A 82 0.61 -17.59 -5.93
N VAL A 83 1.44 -17.04 -5.02
CA VAL A 83 2.76 -16.53 -5.35
C VAL A 83 3.78 -17.67 -5.21
N PRO A 84 4.43 -18.10 -6.31
CA PRO A 84 5.44 -19.14 -6.24
C PRO A 84 6.66 -18.65 -5.44
N VAL A 85 7.20 -19.50 -4.56
CA VAL A 85 8.43 -19.20 -3.82
C VAL A 85 9.48 -20.25 -4.16
N PRO A 86 10.62 -19.87 -4.78
CA PRO A 86 11.71 -20.78 -5.06
C PRO A 86 12.23 -21.40 -3.75
N GLY A 87 12.34 -22.74 -3.70
CA GLY A 87 12.88 -23.45 -2.53
C GLY A 87 11.89 -23.78 -1.41
N GLY A 88 10.66 -23.30 -1.47
CA GLY A 88 9.54 -23.70 -0.59
C GLY A 88 9.53 -23.15 0.86
N LEU A 89 8.34 -23.31 1.46
CA LEU A 89 7.85 -23.06 2.84
C LEU A 89 7.34 -21.68 3.26
N THR A 90 7.73 -20.55 2.65
CA THR A 90 7.22 -19.26 3.14
C THR A 90 6.17 -18.68 2.20
N THR A 91 4.90 -18.73 2.59
CA THR A 91 3.81 -18.03 1.88
C THR A 91 3.66 -16.58 2.32
N GLN A 92 4.41 -16.15 3.34
CA GLN A 92 4.39 -14.80 3.90
C GLN A 92 5.48 -13.93 3.26
N PHE A 93 5.05 -12.81 2.70
CA PHE A 93 5.89 -11.78 2.11
C PHE A 93 5.97 -10.60 3.07
N SER A 94 7.15 -10.02 3.20
CA SER A 94 7.37 -8.76 3.92
C SER A 94 8.35 -7.91 3.11
N ALA A 95 7.94 -6.70 2.75
CA ALA A 95 8.73 -5.79 1.95
C ALA A 95 8.64 -4.36 2.48
N GLY A 96 9.79 -3.75 2.72
CA GLY A 96 9.90 -2.32 2.98
C GLY A 96 9.80 -1.54 1.67
N MET A 97 9.01 -0.49 1.66
CA MET A 97 8.85 0.37 0.50
C MET A 97 8.59 1.83 0.90
N PRO A 98 9.11 2.80 0.12
CA PRO A 98 8.76 4.19 0.30
C PRO A 98 7.36 4.45 -0.27
N GLY A 99 6.71 5.47 0.28
CA GLY A 99 5.49 6.02 -0.25
C GLY A 99 5.40 7.52 -0.06
N THR A 100 4.42 8.12 -0.72
CA THR A 100 4.16 9.55 -0.67
C THR A 100 2.70 9.75 -0.37
N ALA A 101 2.40 10.53 0.67
CA ALA A 101 1.09 11.10 0.89
C ALA A 101 1.05 12.54 0.39
N ILE A 102 -0.02 12.87 -0.31
CA ILE A 102 -0.32 14.20 -0.80
C ILE A 102 -1.55 14.74 -0.09
N ARG A 103 -1.66 16.07 -0.01
CA ARG A 103 -2.84 16.73 0.57
C ARG A 103 -3.77 17.21 -0.53
N THR A 104 -4.97 16.65 -0.58
CA THR A 104 -6.03 17.08 -1.52
C THR A 104 -7.18 17.74 -0.78
N THR A 105 -8.22 18.15 -1.51
CA THR A 105 -9.46 18.66 -0.92
C THR A 105 -10.21 17.60 -0.11
N ALA A 106 -9.94 16.31 -0.34
CA ALA A 106 -10.54 15.20 0.40
C ALA A 106 -9.78 14.84 1.68
N GLY A 107 -8.58 15.42 1.89
CA GLY A 107 -7.71 15.13 3.02
C GLY A 107 -6.35 14.59 2.58
N TRP A 108 -5.70 13.85 3.46
CA TRP A 108 -4.45 13.15 3.13
C TRP A 108 -4.75 11.88 2.35
N GLN A 109 -4.04 11.68 1.25
CA GLN A 109 -4.21 10.52 0.38
C GLN A 109 -2.85 9.98 -0.04
N LEU A 110 -2.77 8.67 -0.24
CA LEU A 110 -1.67 8.01 -0.91
C LEU A 110 -1.55 8.54 -2.35
N SER A 111 -0.36 8.95 -2.78
CA SER A 111 -0.15 9.36 -4.16
C SER A 111 -0.41 8.19 -5.12
N ARG A 112 -0.90 8.51 -6.31
CA ARG A 112 -1.14 7.51 -7.36
C ARG A 112 0.14 6.81 -7.77
N VAL A 113 1.26 7.54 -7.81
CA VAL A 113 2.58 6.99 -8.11
C VAL A 113 2.98 5.96 -7.07
N THR A 114 2.78 6.25 -5.78
CA THR A 114 3.02 5.26 -4.72
C THR A 114 2.11 4.06 -4.86
N TYR A 115 0.83 4.25 -5.20
CA TYR A 115 -0.06 3.12 -5.40
C TYR A 115 0.38 2.24 -6.59
N SER A 116 0.74 2.84 -7.73
CA SER A 116 1.18 2.09 -8.90
C SER A 116 2.55 1.43 -8.70
N SER A 117 3.50 2.11 -8.04
CA SER A 117 4.87 1.61 -7.82
C SER A 117 4.95 0.64 -6.64
N GLY A 118 4.14 0.88 -5.61
CA GLY A 118 4.10 0.11 -4.37
C GLY A 118 3.28 -1.16 -4.42
N ARG A 119 2.38 -1.27 -5.40
CA ARG A 119 1.72 -2.53 -5.78
C ARG A 119 2.43 -3.27 -6.91
N LEU A 120 3.51 -2.67 -7.42
CA LEU A 120 4.47 -3.23 -8.36
C LEU A 120 5.91 -3.12 -7.81
N PRO A 121 6.24 -3.58 -6.58
CA PRO A 121 7.60 -4.02 -6.31
C PRO A 121 7.76 -5.25 -7.20
N ASP A 122 8.12 -4.97 -8.44
CA ASP A 122 8.50 -5.87 -9.49
C ASP A 122 7.91 -7.27 -9.27
N VAL A 123 6.69 -7.51 -9.73
CA VAL A 123 6.25 -8.89 -9.99
C VAL A 123 7.27 -9.60 -10.88
N SER A 124 8.13 -8.85 -11.61
CA SER A 124 9.34 -9.40 -12.22
C SER A 124 10.44 -9.73 -11.19
N ALA A 125 10.71 -9.01 -10.10
CA ALA A 125 11.66 -9.45 -9.05
C ALA A 125 11.14 -10.68 -8.27
N LEU A 126 9.82 -10.86 -8.20
CA LEU A 126 9.19 -12.11 -7.77
C LEU A 126 9.21 -13.20 -8.87
N ALA A 127 9.53 -12.85 -10.12
CA ALA A 127 9.66 -13.75 -11.27
C ALA A 127 11.12 -13.94 -11.80
N VAL A 128 12.13 -13.21 -11.30
CA VAL A 128 13.56 -13.36 -11.72
C VAL A 128 14.26 -14.51 -10.99
N ALA A 129 13.50 -15.43 -10.41
CA ALA A 129 14.00 -16.74 -10.02
C ALA A 129 13.55 -17.84 -11.02
N GLY A 130 13.40 -17.45 -12.29
CA GLY A 130 13.27 -18.36 -13.43
C GLY A 130 14.61 -18.93 -13.87
#